data_AF-C3MAT8-F1
#
_entry.id   AF-C3MAT8-F1
#
_cell.length_a   1.000
_cell.length_b   1.000
_cell.length_c   1.000
_cell.angle_alpha   90.00
_cell.angle_beta   90.00
_cell.angle_gamma   90.00
#
_symmetry.space_group_name_H-M   'P 1'
#
loop_
_entity.id
_entity.type
_entity.pdbx_description
1 polymer ?
#
loop_
_entity_poly.entity_id
_entity_poly.type
_entity_poly.pdbx_seq_one_letter_code
_entity_poly.pdbx_strand_id
1 'polypeptide(L)'
;MISRLSLAAGALSGGLVVFLVMQAINTLWVIPEAKEEGRKLERAELDSATNKAIGELADEADRARFNRRLCIERGRLYINATGQCIERPAQPGG
;
A
#
# COMPACT_ATOMS: atom_id res chain seq x y z
N MET A 1 -22.72 -34.62 -52.31
CA MET A 1 -21.29 -34.27 -52.15
C MET A 1 -21.24 -32.86 -51.58
N ILE A 2 -20.73 -32.69 -50.35
CA ILE A 2 -20.58 -31.35 -49.76
C ILE A 2 -19.46 -30.65 -50.52
N SER A 3 -19.77 -29.52 -51.15
CA SER A 3 -18.79 -28.76 -51.93
C SER A 3 -17.76 -28.12 -50.99
N ARG A 4 -16.48 -28.08 -51.38
CA ARG A 4 -15.37 -27.57 -50.54
C ARG A 4 -15.63 -26.14 -50.03
N LEU A 5 -16.38 -25.35 -50.79
CA LEU A 5 -16.83 -24.00 -50.43
C LEU A 5 -17.77 -23.97 -49.21
N SER A 6 -18.69 -24.94 -49.11
CA SER A 6 -19.60 -25.06 -47.96
C SER A 6 -18.86 -25.47 -46.69
N LEU A 7 -17.84 -26.32 -46.83
CA LEU A 7 -16.97 -26.73 -45.73
C LEU A 7 -16.11 -25.55 -45.22
N ALA A 8 -15.53 -24.78 -46.15
CA ALA A 8 -14.77 -23.57 -45.82
C ALA A 8 -15.64 -22.48 -45.16
N ALA A 9 -16.86 -22.26 -45.67
CA ALA A 9 -17.80 -21.31 -45.09
C ALA A 9 -18.21 -21.71 -43.67
N GLY A 10 -18.46 -23.01 -43.42
CA GLY A 10 -18.78 -23.54 -42.09
C GLY A 10 -17.62 -23.42 -41.10
N ALA A 11 -16.38 -23.66 -41.55
CA ALA A 11 -15.21 -23.50 -40.71
C ALA A 11 -14.96 -22.04 -40.32
N LEU A 12 -15.15 -21.11 -41.27
CA LEU A 12 -15.02 -19.67 -41.01
C LEU A 12 -16.09 -19.17 -40.04
N SER A 13 -17.36 -19.53 -40.25
CA SER A 13 -18.43 -19.10 -39.36
C SER A 13 -18.30 -19.72 -37.97
N GLY A 14 -17.95 -21.01 -37.89
CA GLY A 14 -17.71 -21.69 -36.61
C GLY A 14 -16.54 -21.08 -35.83
N GLY A 15 -15.42 -20.81 -36.50
CA GLY A 15 -14.25 -20.16 -35.88
C GLY A 15 -14.58 -18.75 -35.36
N LEU A 16 -15.36 -17.98 -36.12
CA LEU A 16 -15.75 -16.62 -35.74
C LEU A 16 -16.69 -16.62 -34.52
N VAL A 17 -17.63 -17.56 -34.45
CA VAL A 17 -18.51 -17.73 -33.28
C VAL A 17 -17.70 -18.08 -32.02
N VAL A 18 -16.80 -19.06 -32.11
CA VAL A 18 -15.95 -19.45 -30.97
C VAL A 18 -15.06 -18.30 -30.51
N PHE A 19 -14.48 -17.54 -31.45
CA PHE A 19 -13.66 -16.37 -31.14
C PHE A 19 -14.46 -15.30 -30.39
N LEU A 20 -15.67 -14.97 -30.85
CA LEU A 20 -16.52 -13.98 -30.20
C LEU A 20 -16.97 -14.42 -28.80
N VAL A 21 -17.33 -15.70 -28.63
CA VAL A 21 -17.71 -16.25 -27.32
C VAL A 21 -16.55 -16.18 -26.34
N MET A 22 -15.35 -16.60 -26.77
CA MET A 22 -14.17 -16.54 -25.91
C MET A 22 -13.80 -15.08 -25.56
N GLN A 23 -13.93 -14.17 -26.53
CA GLN A 23 -13.69 -12.76 -26.29
C GLN A 23 -14.68 -12.17 -25.28
N ALA A 24 -15.97 -12.54 -25.37
CA ALA A 24 -17.00 -12.11 -24.42
C ALA A 24 -16.76 -12.67 -23.00
N ILE A 25 -16.33 -13.93 -22.87
CA ILE A 25 -15.99 -14.52 -21.57
C ILE A 25 -14.79 -13.78 -20.97
N ASN A 26 -13.75 -13.54 -21.77
CA ASN A 26 -12.56 -12.82 -21.30
C ASN A 26 -12.90 -11.40 -20.84
N THR A 27 -13.71 -10.65 -21.60
CA THR A 27 -14.02 -9.26 -21.27
C THR A 27 -15.02 -9.12 -20.13
N LEU A 28 -15.99 -10.01 -20.02
CA LEU A 28 -17.05 -9.89 -19.01
C LEU A 28 -16.66 -10.52 -17.67
N TRP A 29 -15.85 -11.60 -17.66
CA TRP A 29 -15.55 -12.34 -16.43
C TRP A 29 -14.06 -12.27 -16.07
N VAL A 30 -13.14 -12.58 -17.00
CA VAL A 30 -11.71 -12.74 -16.65
C VAL A 30 -11.00 -11.41 -16.38
N ILE A 31 -11.17 -10.41 -17.26
CA ILE A 31 -10.53 -9.09 -17.11
C ILE A 31 -11.00 -8.34 -15.85
N PRO A 32 -12.30 -8.28 -15.50
CA PRO A 32 -12.72 -7.58 -14.30
C PRO A 32 -12.19 -8.22 -13.01
N GLU A 33 -12.21 -9.56 -12.89
CA GLU A 33 -11.66 -10.24 -11.72
C GLU A 33 -10.15 -9.97 -11.56
N ALA A 34 -9.38 -10.08 -12.64
CA ALA A 34 -7.94 -9.78 -12.61
C ALA A 34 -7.65 -8.32 -12.25
N LYS A 35 -8.50 -7.38 -12.66
CA LYS A 35 -8.37 -5.96 -12.32
C LYS A 35 -8.72 -5.67 -10.86
N GLU A 36 -9.59 -6.44 -10.25
CA GLU A 36 -9.88 -6.35 -8.81
C GLU A 36 -8.73 -6.93 -7.98
N GLU A 37 -8.15 -8.05 -8.39
CA GLU A 37 -6.98 -8.63 -7.73
C GLU A 37 -5.75 -7.72 -7.85
N GLY A 38 -5.48 -7.16 -9.03
CA GLY A 38 -4.41 -6.19 -9.24
C GLY A 38 -4.56 -4.94 -8.37
N ARG A 39 -5.78 -4.38 -8.28
CA ARG A 39 -6.03 -3.21 -7.42
C ARG A 39 -5.94 -3.51 -5.92
N LYS A 40 -6.23 -4.74 -5.49
CA LYS A 40 -6.02 -5.15 -4.09
C LYS A 40 -4.53 -5.23 -3.75
N LEU A 41 -3.70 -5.72 -4.67
CA LEU A 41 -2.25 -5.76 -4.50
C LEU A 41 -1.63 -4.35 -4.46
N GLU A 42 -2.02 -3.46 -5.39
CA GLU A 42 -1.55 -2.06 -5.38
C GLU A 42 -1.93 -1.32 -4.09
N ARG A 43 -3.16 -1.53 -3.59
CA ARG A 43 -3.59 -0.95 -2.31
C ARG A 43 -2.81 -1.53 -1.14
N ALA A 44 -2.58 -2.84 -1.11
CA ALA A 44 -1.81 -3.48 -0.05
C ALA A 44 -0.36 -2.97 -0.01
N GLU A 45 0.26 -2.70 -1.17
CA GLU A 45 1.60 -2.13 -1.24
C GLU A 45 1.64 -0.69 -0.70
N LEU A 46 0.69 0.16 -1.11
CA LEU A 46 0.54 1.52 -0.60
C LEU A 46 0.25 1.57 0.91
N ASP A 47 -0.60 0.68 1.40
CA ASP A 47 -0.91 0.56 2.83
C ASP A 47 0.32 0.08 3.61
N SER A 48 1.13 -0.84 3.06
CA SER A 48 2.36 -1.31 3.70
C SER A 48 3.41 -0.20 3.83
N ALA A 49 3.58 0.62 2.79
CA ALA A 49 4.50 1.75 2.79
C ALA A 49 4.04 2.83 3.80
N THR A 50 2.73 3.10 3.83
CA THR A 50 2.13 4.05 4.77
C THR A 50 2.28 3.60 6.21
N ASN A 51 1.95 2.33 6.50
CA ASN A 51 2.09 1.76 7.84
C ASN A 51 3.53 1.74 8.32
N LYS A 52 4.49 1.51 7.42
CA LYS A 52 5.92 1.59 7.75
C LYS A 52 6.32 3.01 8.14
N ALA A 53 5.93 4.02 7.35
CA ALA A 53 6.21 5.42 7.67
C ALA A 53 5.56 5.87 9.00
N ILE A 54 4.33 5.43 9.26
CA ILE A 54 3.64 5.68 10.54
C ILE A 54 4.39 5.01 11.70
N GLY A 55 4.88 3.79 11.53
CA GLY A 55 5.68 3.08 12.53
C GLY A 55 6.98 3.82 12.85
N GLU A 56 7.71 4.29 11.84
CA GLU A 56 8.94 5.07 12.01
C GLU A 56 8.68 6.39 12.77
N LEU A 57 7.60 7.10 12.43
CA LEU A 57 7.16 8.31 13.16
C LEU A 57 6.76 8.01 14.61
N ALA A 58 6.08 6.89 14.85
CA ALA A 58 5.67 6.47 16.18
C ALA A 58 6.88 6.12 17.07
N ASP A 59 7.86 5.39 16.53
CA ASP A 59 9.10 5.04 17.23
C ASP A 59 9.91 6.29 17.63
N GLU A 60 10.02 7.27 16.73
CA GLU A 60 10.69 8.55 17.04
C GLU A 60 9.95 9.32 18.14
N ALA A 61 8.62 9.39 18.06
CA ALA A 61 7.79 10.06 19.05
C ALA A 61 7.90 9.38 20.43
N ASP A 62 7.89 8.05 20.47
CA ASP A 62 8.01 7.29 21.71
C ASP A 62 9.42 7.37 22.29
N ARG A 63 10.46 7.39 21.45
CA ARG A 63 11.84 7.69 21.89
C ARG A 63 11.93 9.09 22.51
N ALA A 64 11.31 10.10 21.92
CA ALA A 64 11.28 11.45 22.48
C ALA A 64 10.54 11.52 23.82
N ARG A 65 9.40 10.82 23.96
CA ARG A 65 8.66 10.71 25.23
C ARG A 65 9.49 10.03 26.31
N PHE A 66 10.21 8.96 25.96
CA PHE A 66 11.08 8.24 26.89
C PHE A 66 12.24 9.13 27.35
N ASN A 67 12.94 9.79 26.42
CA ASN A 67 14.03 10.71 26.74
C ASN A 67 13.58 11.86 27.65
N ARG A 68 12.36 12.38 27.43
CA ARG A 68 11.77 13.40 28.29
C ARG A 68 11.54 12.90 29.72
N ARG A 69 10.96 11.70 29.90
CA ARG A 69 10.77 11.10 31.23
C ARG A 69 12.10 10.95 31.95
N LEU A 70 13.08 10.37 31.27
CA LEU A 70 14.41 10.12 31.82
C LEU A 70 15.18 11.41 32.16
N CYS A 71 14.94 12.49 31.42
CA CYS A 71 15.48 13.81 31.74
C CYS A 71 14.88 14.39 33.03
N ILE A 72 13.56 14.29 33.18
CA ILE A 72 12.84 14.77 34.36
C ILE A 72 13.22 13.97 35.61
N GLU A 73 13.33 12.65 35.51
CA GLU A 73 13.79 11.78 36.61
C GLU A 73 15.20 12.14 37.10
N ARG A 74 16.06 12.63 36.20
CA ARG A 74 17.40 13.12 36.51
C ARG A 74 17.42 14.56 37.05
N GLY A 75 16.26 15.17 37.31
CA GLY A 75 16.14 16.53 37.84
C GLY A 75 16.51 17.65 36.85
N ARG A 76 16.70 17.32 35.58
CA ARG A 76 17.14 18.23 34.52
C ARG A 76 15.95 18.81 33.74
N LEU A 77 16.21 19.86 32.95
CA LEU A 77 15.20 20.52 32.13
C LEU A 77 15.22 19.95 30.71
N TYR A 78 14.08 19.48 30.22
CA TYR A 78 13.93 18.95 28.86
C TYR A 78 13.42 20.03 27.90
N ILE A 79 14.13 20.25 26.80
CA ILE A 79 13.75 21.20 25.75
C ILE A 79 13.08 20.43 24.61
N ASN A 80 11.76 20.58 24.45
CA ASN A 80 10.99 19.85 23.42
C ASN A 80 11.43 20.19 21.99
N ALA A 81 11.91 21.41 21.74
CA ALA A 81 12.32 21.87 20.41
C ALA A 81 13.63 21.23 19.91
N THR A 82 14.55 20.91 20.83
CA THR A 82 15.88 20.35 20.49
C THR A 82 16.05 18.91 20.94
N GLY A 83 15.10 18.37 21.73
CA GLY A 83 15.20 17.05 22.35
C GLY A 83 16.30 16.96 23.42
N GLN A 84 16.90 18.09 23.82
CA GLN A 84 18.04 18.10 24.72
C GLN A 84 17.60 18.15 26.19
N CYS A 85 18.40 17.46 27.02
CA CYS A 85 18.27 17.46 28.46
C CYS A 85 19.40 18.30 29.05
N ILE A 86 19.10 19.52 29.48
CA ILE A 86 20.08 20.45 30.04
C ILE A 86 19.98 20.48 31.56
N GLU A 87 21.10 20.76 32.24
CA GLU A 87 21.09 21.02 33.67
C GLU A 87 20.21 22.24 33.97
N ARG A 88 19.43 22.15 35.05
CA ARG A 88 18.59 23.28 35.47
C ARG A 88 19.54 24.43 35.82
N PRO A 89 19.43 25.60 35.17
CA PRO A 89 20.27 26.74 35.55
C PRO A 89 20.03 27.05 37.02
N ALA A 90 21.11 27.35 37.76
CA ALA A 90 20.99 27.78 39.16
C ALA A 90 20.05 28.99 39.19
N GLN A 91 18.93 28.86 39.92
CA GLN A 91 17.99 29.95 40.11
C GLN A 91 18.73 31.08 40.84
N PRO A 92 18.93 32.27 40.23
CA PRO A 92 19.54 33.37 40.96
C PRO A 92 18.50 33.93 41.93
N GLY A 93 18.54 33.49 43.19
CA GLY A 93 17.77 34.07 44.29
C GLY A 93 17.09 33.08 45.23
N GLY A 94 17.85 32.40 46.07
CA GLY A 94 17.35 31.65 47.24
C GLY A 94 18.39 31.62 48.35
#